data_AF-A0A3C0YMW6-F1
#
_entry.id   AF-A0A3C0YMW6-F1
#
_cell.length_a   1.000
_cell.length_b   1.000
_cell.length_c   1.000
_cell.angle_alpha   90.00
_cell.angle_beta   90.00
_cell.angle_gamma   90.00
#
_symmetry.space_group_name_H-M   'P 1'
#
loop_
_entity.id
_entity.type
_entity.pdbx_description
1 polymer ?
#
loop_
_entity_poly.entity_id
_entity_poly.type
_entity_poly.pdbx_seq_one_letter_code
_entity_poly.pdbx_strand_id
1 'polypeptide(L)'
;EIANLTKTKVHLNKISTAEGLNLIKIAKKNGVNVTCDVSIHQIFLTENDIGFFNTNCFLKPPLRKESDRVKIIESIIDGTIDAICSDHSPVNEDNKLKPFAESEYGASSAELLMPLIFKLSEEYKIDLSLLVNKITYQPSNILEINKGN
;
A
#
# COMPACT_ATOMS: atom_id res chain seq x y z
N GLU A 1 -4.50 -20.18 0.15
CA GLU A 1 -5.01 -21.57 0.06
C GLU A 1 -6.52 -21.65 -0.11
N ILE A 2 -7.31 -21.13 0.84
CA ILE A 2 -8.79 -21.13 0.76
C ILE A 2 -9.28 -20.58 -0.59
N ALA A 3 -8.82 -19.39 -0.99
CA ALA A 3 -9.16 -18.79 -2.29
C ALA A 3 -8.84 -19.68 -3.51
N ASN A 4 -7.78 -20.50 -3.44
CA ASN A 4 -7.43 -21.42 -4.52
C ASN A 4 -8.41 -22.60 -4.60
N LEU A 5 -8.84 -23.12 -3.46
CA LEU A 5 -9.80 -24.21 -3.37
C LEU A 5 -11.21 -23.77 -3.78
N THR A 6 -11.64 -22.60 -3.30
CA THR A 6 -13.00 -22.10 -3.51
C THR A 6 -13.16 -21.28 -4.80
N LYS A 7 -12.05 -20.93 -5.46
CA LYS A 7 -12.00 -20.02 -6.61
C LYS A 7 -12.58 -18.62 -6.34
N THR A 8 -12.70 -18.26 -5.06
CA THR A 8 -13.17 -16.94 -4.63
C THR A 8 -12.14 -15.87 -4.95
N LYS A 9 -12.63 -14.72 -5.44
CA LYS A 9 -11.83 -13.48 -5.58
C LYS A 9 -11.45 -12.97 -4.20
N VAL A 10 -10.16 -12.75 -3.96
CA VAL A 10 -9.67 -12.16 -2.70
C VAL A 10 -8.78 -10.97 -3.01
N HIS A 11 -9.07 -9.85 -2.36
CA HIS A 11 -8.18 -8.69 -2.35
C HIS A 11 -7.48 -8.61 -0.99
N LEU A 12 -6.15 -8.53 -0.98
CA LEU A 12 -5.36 -8.38 0.23
C LEU A 12 -4.93 -6.93 0.41
N ASN A 13 -5.44 -6.31 1.46
CA ASN A 13 -5.26 -4.89 1.70
C ASN A 13 -3.94 -4.59 2.41
N LYS A 14 -3.29 -3.52 2.00
CA LYS A 14 -2.16 -2.82 2.62
C LYS A 14 -1.01 -3.79 2.91
N ILE A 15 -0.51 -4.43 1.86
CA ILE A 15 0.66 -5.28 2.00
C ILE A 15 1.87 -4.41 2.36
N SER A 16 2.64 -4.84 3.36
CA SER A 16 3.79 -4.09 3.88
C SER A 16 5.11 -4.88 3.85
N THR A 17 5.09 -6.17 3.53
CA THR A 17 6.28 -7.04 3.64
C THR A 17 6.69 -7.65 2.30
N ALA A 18 7.99 -7.75 2.07
CA ALA A 18 8.59 -8.42 0.92
C ALA A 18 8.18 -9.88 0.82
N GLU A 19 8.10 -10.57 1.96
CA GLU A 19 7.66 -11.96 2.03
C GLU A 19 6.19 -12.10 1.60
N GLY A 20 5.32 -11.22 2.07
CA GLY A 20 3.91 -11.20 1.67
C GLY A 20 3.75 -10.98 0.15
N LEU A 21 4.53 -10.06 -0.41
CA LEU A 21 4.57 -9.81 -1.86
C LEU A 21 5.06 -11.05 -2.64
N ASN A 22 6.08 -11.75 -2.13
CA ASN A 22 6.56 -12.98 -2.76
C ASN A 22 5.48 -14.08 -2.77
N LEU A 23 4.75 -14.25 -1.65
CA LEU A 23 3.65 -15.20 -1.57
C LEU A 23 2.52 -14.84 -2.55
N ILE A 24 2.18 -13.56 -2.68
CA ILE A 24 1.17 -13.09 -3.65
C ILE A 24 1.62 -13.36 -5.07
N LYS A 25 2.89 -13.07 -5.40
CA LYS A 25 3.46 -13.35 -6.72
C LYS A 25 3.39 -14.83 -7.08
N ILE A 26 3.74 -15.71 -6.14
CA ILE A 26 3.61 -17.17 -6.31
C ILE A 26 2.15 -17.57 -6.50
N ALA A 27 1.23 -17.02 -5.70
CA ALA A 27 -0.20 -17.32 -5.81
C ALA A 27 -0.77 -16.89 -7.17
N LYS A 28 -0.45 -15.69 -7.65
CA LYS A 28 -0.83 -15.20 -8.99
C LYS A 28 -0.27 -16.11 -10.09
N LYS A 29 1.01 -16.51 -10.00
CA LYS A 29 1.64 -17.44 -10.96
C LYS A 29 0.94 -18.80 -11.00
N ASN A 30 0.39 -19.25 -9.87
CA ASN A 30 -0.37 -20.49 -9.75
C ASN A 30 -1.85 -20.34 -10.12
N GLY A 31 -2.27 -19.19 -10.68
CA GLY A 31 -3.63 -18.96 -11.14
C GLY A 31 -4.65 -18.72 -10.01
N VAL A 32 -4.20 -18.38 -8.80
CA VAL A 32 -5.10 -17.99 -7.71
C VAL A 32 -5.67 -16.61 -8.03
N ASN A 33 -6.98 -16.46 -7.85
CA ASN A 33 -7.69 -15.20 -8.09
C ASN A 33 -7.48 -14.22 -6.91
N VAL A 34 -6.25 -13.72 -6.81
CA VAL A 34 -5.82 -12.81 -5.75
C VAL A 34 -5.31 -11.50 -6.33
N THR A 35 -5.74 -10.41 -5.73
CA THR A 35 -5.20 -9.07 -5.96
C THR A 35 -4.72 -8.48 -4.63
N CYS A 36 -3.92 -7.42 -4.68
CA CYS A 36 -3.50 -6.69 -3.49
C CYS A 36 -3.28 -5.22 -3.77
N ASP A 37 -3.33 -4.44 -2.69
CA ASP A 37 -2.92 -3.04 -2.71
C ASP A 37 -1.82 -2.75 -1.68
N VAL A 38 -1.26 -1.55 -1.80
CA VAL A 38 -0.30 -0.99 -0.85
C VAL A 38 -0.72 0.43 -0.50
N SER A 39 -0.55 0.81 0.77
CA SER A 39 -0.78 2.18 1.19
C SER A 39 0.39 3.08 0.76
N ILE A 40 0.10 4.33 0.40
CA ILE A 40 1.11 5.34 0.04
C ILE A 40 2.18 5.54 1.13
N HIS A 41 1.82 5.35 2.40
CA HIS A 41 2.75 5.41 3.54
C HIS A 41 3.91 4.40 3.41
N GLN A 42 3.61 3.16 3.02
CA GLN A 42 4.58 2.08 2.91
C GLN A 42 5.51 2.22 1.70
N ILE A 43 5.19 3.13 0.76
CA ILE A 43 6.04 3.47 -0.38
C ILE A 43 7.11 4.49 0.02
N PHE A 44 6.77 5.41 0.92
CA PHE A 44 7.58 6.59 1.23
C PHE A 44 8.23 6.59 2.62
N LEU A 45 7.73 5.78 3.55
CA LEU A 45 8.21 5.73 4.93
C LEU A 45 8.66 4.32 5.30
N THR A 46 9.53 4.27 6.31
CA THR A 46 10.14 3.06 6.88
C THR A 46 10.14 3.12 8.40
N GLU A 47 10.60 2.04 9.04
CA GLU A 47 10.83 2.02 10.47
C GLU A 47 11.79 3.12 10.97
N ASN A 48 12.68 3.62 10.11
CA ASN A 48 13.59 4.73 10.47
C ASN A 48 12.82 6.03 10.74
N ASP A 49 11.69 6.25 10.05
CA ASP A 49 10.85 7.44 10.21
C ASP A 49 10.07 7.45 11.54
N ILE A 50 9.90 6.27 12.16
CA ILE A 50 9.36 6.17 13.52
C ILE A 50 10.29 6.89 14.51
N GLY A 51 11.62 6.80 14.31
CA GLY A 51 12.62 7.51 15.10
C GLY A 51 12.41 7.38 16.61
N PHE A 52 12.33 8.53 17.30
CA PHE A 52 12.03 8.62 18.73
C PHE A 52 10.52 8.46 19.03
N PHE A 53 9.91 7.38 18.53
CA PHE A 53 8.49 7.07 18.74
C PHE A 53 7.52 8.16 18.24
N ASN A 54 7.75 8.65 17.02
CA ASN A 54 6.83 9.58 16.35
C ASN A 54 5.47 8.91 16.10
N THR A 55 4.46 9.34 16.83
CA THR A 55 3.08 8.83 16.76
C THR A 55 2.39 9.10 15.42
N ASN A 56 2.85 10.09 14.65
CA ASN A 56 2.37 10.30 13.28
C ASN A 56 2.78 9.15 12.35
N CYS A 57 3.84 8.42 12.69
CA CYS A 57 4.28 7.20 12.01
C CYS A 57 3.70 5.93 12.65
N PHE A 58 2.82 6.05 13.66
CA PHE A 58 2.08 4.91 14.18
C PHE A 58 0.94 4.56 13.23
N LEU A 59 1.15 3.51 12.43
CA LEU A 59 0.27 3.10 11.33
C LEU A 59 -0.07 1.61 11.42
N LYS A 60 -1.11 1.20 10.69
CA LYS A 60 -1.51 -0.20 10.55
C LYS A 60 -1.78 -0.54 9.08
N PRO A 61 -0.93 -1.38 8.45
CA PRO A 61 0.23 -2.09 9.02
C PRO A 61 1.37 -1.15 9.45
N PRO A 62 2.28 -1.59 10.35
CA PRO A 62 3.42 -0.77 10.78
C PRO A 62 4.41 -0.56 9.63
N LEU A 63 5.18 0.53 9.71
CA LEU A 63 6.28 0.78 8.78
C LEU A 63 7.36 -0.29 8.95
N ARG A 64 7.96 -0.72 7.83
CA ARG A 64 8.94 -1.80 7.79
C ARG A 64 10.34 -1.28 7.45
N LYS A 65 11.32 -2.17 7.48
CA LYS A 65 12.68 -1.89 7.01
C LYS A 65 12.71 -1.45 5.55
N GLU A 66 13.75 -0.72 5.19
CA GLU A 66 13.99 -0.22 3.84
C GLU A 66 13.92 -1.31 2.75
N SER A 67 14.38 -2.54 3.04
CA SER A 67 14.32 -3.62 2.06
C SER A 67 12.88 -4.02 1.68
N ASP A 68 11.92 -3.89 2.61
CA ASP A 68 10.51 -4.15 2.31
C ASP A 68 9.93 -3.04 1.42
N ARG A 69 10.28 -1.77 1.70
CA ARG A 69 9.91 -0.62 0.88
C ARG A 69 10.45 -0.72 -0.56
N VAL A 70 11.72 -1.09 -0.70
CA VAL A 70 12.31 -1.36 -2.02
C VAL A 70 11.54 -2.48 -2.73
N LYS A 71 11.17 -3.55 -2.01
CA LYS A 71 10.40 -4.64 -2.61
C LYS A 71 9.00 -4.22 -3.04
N ILE A 72 8.37 -3.31 -2.31
CA ILE A 72 7.08 -2.70 -2.69
C ILE A 72 7.23 -1.99 -4.03
N ILE A 73 8.26 -1.16 -4.21
CA ILE A 73 8.48 -0.42 -5.45
C ILE A 73 8.72 -1.38 -6.63
N GLU A 74 9.55 -2.41 -6.45
CA GLU A 74 9.73 -3.46 -7.47
C GLU A 74 8.40 -4.16 -7.82
N SER A 75 7.56 -4.42 -6.82
CA SER A 75 6.29 -5.14 -6.97
C SER A 75 5.20 -4.28 -7.61
N ILE A 76 5.31 -2.95 -7.52
CA ILE A 76 4.49 -2.01 -8.30
C ILE A 76 4.87 -2.13 -9.77
N ILE A 77 6.17 -2.13 -10.09
CA ILE A 77 6.69 -2.16 -11.47
C ILE A 77 6.41 -3.51 -12.13
N ASP A 78 6.61 -4.62 -11.41
CA ASP A 78 6.44 -5.97 -11.98
C ASP A 78 4.97 -6.45 -12.05
N GLY A 79 4.03 -5.64 -11.54
CA GLY A 79 2.60 -5.93 -11.56
C GLY A 79 2.11 -6.84 -10.43
N THR A 80 2.96 -7.22 -9.48
CA THR A 80 2.54 -7.98 -8.29
C THR A 80 1.54 -7.19 -7.44
N ILE A 81 1.73 -5.87 -7.30
CA ILE A 81 0.77 -4.95 -6.64
C ILE A 81 -0.20 -4.39 -7.69
N ASP A 82 -1.50 -4.57 -7.46
CA ASP A 82 -2.53 -4.16 -8.42
C ASP A 82 -2.95 -2.70 -8.23
N ALA A 83 -3.03 -2.25 -6.97
CA ALA A 83 -3.53 -0.93 -6.62
C ALA A 83 -2.65 -0.22 -5.58
N ILE A 84 -2.73 1.12 -5.57
CA ILE A 84 -2.16 1.96 -4.52
C ILE A 84 -3.31 2.71 -3.85
N CYS A 85 -3.33 2.76 -2.52
CA CYS A 85 -4.36 3.46 -1.76
C CYS A 85 -3.74 4.51 -0.82
N SER A 86 -4.52 5.52 -0.43
CA SER A 86 -4.06 6.51 0.55
C SER A 86 -3.91 5.92 1.95
N ASP A 87 -4.75 4.93 2.29
CA ASP A 87 -5.00 4.49 3.68
C ASP A 87 -5.40 5.64 4.61
N HIS A 88 -6.13 6.63 4.08
CA HIS A 88 -6.62 7.78 4.84
C HIS A 88 -7.47 7.33 6.02
N SER A 89 -6.87 7.39 7.20
CA SER A 89 -7.44 6.98 8.48
C SER A 89 -7.14 8.08 9.51
N PRO A 90 -7.87 9.21 9.48
CA PRO A 90 -7.63 10.33 10.36
C PRO A 90 -7.73 9.94 11.84
N VAL A 91 -6.87 10.54 12.65
CA VAL A 91 -6.84 10.38 14.10
C VAL A 91 -6.87 11.78 14.69
N ASN A 92 -7.62 11.96 15.77
CA ASN A 92 -7.64 13.23 16.50
C ASN A 92 -6.22 13.57 16.98
N GLU A 93 -5.83 14.84 16.87
CA GLU A 93 -4.53 15.34 17.33
C GLU A 93 -4.24 14.96 18.78
N ASP A 94 -5.22 15.01 19.67
CA ASP A 94 -5.08 14.62 21.07
C ASP A 94 -4.63 13.16 21.22
N ASN A 95 -5.14 12.27 20.36
CA ASN A 95 -4.75 10.87 20.34
C ASN A 95 -3.35 10.66 19.73
N LYS A 96 -2.86 11.59 18.92
CA LYS A 96 -1.48 11.60 18.40
C LYS A 96 -0.48 12.19 19.40
N LEU A 97 -0.89 13.04 20.33
CA LEU A 97 0.01 13.62 21.34
C LEU A 97 0.33 12.70 22.52
N LYS A 98 -0.39 11.57 22.66
CA LYS A 98 -0.14 10.56 23.68
C LYS A 98 1.21 9.85 23.49
N PRO A 99 1.79 9.25 24.55
CA PRO A 99 2.91 8.33 24.40
C PRO A 99 2.58 7.25 23.36
N PHE A 100 3.57 6.79 22.60
CA PHE A 100 3.35 5.92 21.44
C PHE A 100 2.52 4.65 21.74
N ALA A 101 2.75 4.03 22.89
CA ALA A 101 1.99 2.86 23.34
C ALA A 101 0.50 3.14 23.65
N GLU A 102 0.14 4.40 23.92
CA GLU A 102 -1.22 4.85 24.27
C GLU A 102 -1.87 5.65 23.13
N SER A 103 -1.09 6.01 22.10
CA SER A 103 -1.56 6.71 20.92
C SER A 103 -2.39 5.80 19.99
N GLU A 104 -3.10 6.38 19.04
CA GLU A 104 -3.88 5.64 18.05
C GLU A 104 -3.17 5.58 16.70
N TYR A 105 -3.27 4.43 16.01
CA TYR A 105 -2.70 4.27 14.68
C TYR A 105 -3.57 4.94 13.61
N GLY A 106 -2.95 5.48 12.57
CA GLY A 106 -3.63 6.10 11.44
C GLY A 106 -3.00 7.44 11.02
N ALA A 107 -3.32 7.90 9.82
CA ALA A 107 -2.89 9.19 9.30
C ALA A 107 -3.88 9.71 8.25
N SER A 108 -3.92 11.03 8.09
CA SER A 108 -4.61 11.69 6.97
C SER A 108 -3.68 11.74 5.76
N SER A 109 -4.14 11.24 4.61
CA SER A 109 -3.31 11.13 3.40
C SER A 109 -4.07 11.19 2.07
N ALA A 110 -5.37 11.52 2.07
CA ALA A 110 -6.19 11.45 0.86
C ALA A 110 -5.73 12.50 -0.16
N GLU A 111 -5.52 13.72 0.32
CA GLU A 111 -4.99 14.88 -0.38
C GLU A 111 -3.54 14.70 -0.85
N LEU A 112 -2.79 13.79 -0.21
CA LEU A 112 -1.39 13.54 -0.52
C LEU A 112 -1.19 12.46 -1.58
N LEU A 113 -2.23 11.66 -1.89
CA LEU A 113 -2.10 10.51 -2.78
C LEU A 113 -1.55 10.92 -4.16
N MET A 114 -2.20 11.86 -4.84
CA MET A 114 -1.80 12.25 -6.20
C MET A 114 -0.41 12.93 -6.25
N PRO A 115 -0.09 13.92 -5.39
CA PRO A 115 1.26 14.49 -5.34
C PRO A 115 2.35 13.46 -5.06
N LEU A 116 2.10 12.48 -4.18
CA LEU A 116 3.07 11.42 -3.89
C LEU A 116 3.22 10.43 -5.05
N ILE A 117 2.17 10.19 -5.83
CA ILE A 117 2.27 9.42 -7.08
C ILE A 117 3.17 10.13 -8.11
N PHE A 118 3.05 11.45 -8.26
CA PHE A 118 3.98 12.23 -9.11
C PHE A 118 5.42 12.11 -8.61
N LYS A 119 5.65 12.29 -7.32
CA LYS A 119 6.98 12.13 -6.71
C LYS A 119 7.56 10.75 -6.98
N LEU A 120 6.76 9.69 -6.82
CA LEU A 120 7.18 8.31 -7.09
C LEU A 120 7.63 8.12 -8.55
N SER A 121 6.88 8.69 -9.50
CA SER A 121 7.23 8.67 -10.93
C SER A 121 8.57 9.35 -11.18
N GLU A 122 8.77 10.55 -10.65
CA GLU A 122 9.98 11.34 -10.89
C GLU A 122 11.23 10.74 -10.24
N GLU A 123 11.10 10.26 -8.99
CA GLU A 123 12.22 9.74 -8.19
C GLU A 123 12.71 8.38 -8.71
N TYR A 124 11.79 7.48 -9.07
CA TYR A 124 12.12 6.11 -9.48
C TYR A 124 12.02 5.88 -10.99
N LYS A 125 11.74 6.94 -11.77
CA LYS A 125 11.60 6.89 -13.24
C LYS A 125 10.57 5.86 -13.72
N ILE A 126 9.47 5.74 -12.97
CA ILE A 126 8.33 4.89 -13.32
C ILE A 126 7.37 5.69 -14.19
N ASP A 127 6.86 5.10 -15.27
CA ASP A 127 5.85 5.74 -16.12
C ASP A 127 4.65 6.21 -15.28
N LEU A 128 4.35 7.51 -15.37
CA LEU A 128 3.25 8.12 -14.64
C LEU A 128 1.91 7.48 -15.03
N SER A 129 1.72 7.09 -16.29
CA SER A 129 0.48 6.47 -16.75
C SER A 129 0.23 5.14 -16.05
N LEU A 130 1.29 4.34 -15.85
CA LEU A 130 1.24 3.11 -15.06
C LEU A 130 0.84 3.37 -13.60
N LEU A 131 1.39 4.41 -12.98
CA LEU A 131 1.06 4.73 -11.58
C LEU A 131 -0.35 5.31 -11.42
N VAL A 132 -0.80 6.18 -12.34
CA VAL A 132 -2.17 6.70 -12.37
C VAL A 132 -3.16 5.55 -12.53
N ASN A 133 -2.88 4.60 -13.42
CA ASN A 133 -3.71 3.41 -13.60
C ASN A 133 -3.90 2.63 -12.27
N LYS A 134 -2.86 2.54 -11.43
CA LYS A 134 -2.93 1.87 -10.11
C LYS A 134 -3.77 2.60 -9.07
N ILE A 135 -4.13 3.87 -9.28
CA ILE A 135 -5.01 4.64 -8.38
C ILE A 135 -6.38 4.98 -9.01
N THR A 136 -6.62 4.63 -10.29
CA THR A 136 -7.89 4.91 -10.99
C THR A 136 -8.55 3.65 -11.54
N TYR A 137 -8.03 3.13 -12.66
CA TYR A 137 -8.64 2.04 -13.41
C TYR A 137 -8.45 0.68 -12.71
N GLN A 138 -7.26 0.35 -12.22
CA GLN A 138 -7.04 -0.94 -11.54
C GLN A 138 -7.95 -1.15 -10.33
N PRO A 139 -8.06 -0.20 -9.36
CA PRO A 139 -9.02 -0.35 -8.27
C PRO A 139 -10.47 -0.54 -8.76
N SER A 140 -10.88 0.21 -9.78
CA SER A 140 -12.23 0.11 -10.37
C SER A 140 -12.47 -1.25 -11.00
N ASN A 141 -11.47 -1.80 -11.70
CA ASN A 141 -11.52 -3.13 -12.31
C ASN A 141 -11.56 -4.25 -11.25
N ILE A 142 -10.79 -4.12 -10.16
CA ILE A 142 -10.82 -5.07 -9.02
C ILE A 142 -12.20 -5.11 -8.37
N LEU A 143 -12.83 -3.94 -8.23
CA LEU A 143 -14.17 -3.79 -7.63
C LEU A 143 -15.32 -4.04 -8.62
N GLU A 144 -15.02 -4.26 -9.90
CA GLU A 144 -16.00 -4.48 -10.97
C GLU A 144 -17.00 -3.32 -11.12
N ILE A 145 -16.52 -2.08 -11.01
CA ILE A 145 -17.31 -0.87 -11.18
C ILE A 145 -16.88 -0.08 -12.42
N ASN A 146 -17.83 0.55 -13.10
CA ASN A 146 -17.57 1.39 -14.28
C ASN A 146 -17.14 2.81 -13.86
N LYS A 147 -15.87 2.93 -13.40
CA LYS A 147 -15.19 4.16 -12.97
C LYS A 147 -13.72 4.12 -13.40
N GLY A 148 -13.02 5.26 -13.24
CA GLY A 148 -11.56 5.31 -13.41
C GLY A 148 -11.04 5.24 -14.85
N ASN A 149 -11.90 5.56 -15.84
CA ASN A 149 -11.52 5.67 -17.26
C ASN A 149 -10.59 6.86 -17.54
#